data_AF-A0A4S9KMT4-F1
#
_entry.id   AF-A0A4S9KMT4-F1
#
_cell.length_a   1.000
_cell.length_b   1.000
_cell.length_c   1.000
_cell.angle_alpha   90.00
_cell.angle_beta   90.00
_cell.angle_gamma   90.00
#
_symmetry.space_group_name_H-M   'P 1'
#
loop_
_entity.id
_entity.type
_entity.pdbx_description
1 polymer ?
#
loop_
_entity_poly.entity_id
_entity_poly.type
_entity_poly.pdbx_seq_one_letter_code
_entity_poly.pdbx_strand_id
1 'polypeptide(L)'
;MWEANKITPEYELKDWDAWKLLESLRAWDDFVTAIEVRVSGTAVLDPPNREPLVCEDMAKRWMNQSFQFAFLTNARRPRVSNLQVAPGVAVWTSELFEAMHVTESADSERKLSIGVKPSDSTFYQSHRSNDLAPTLLFPSNTTVSSSGASQLEDFCGRGSALFEHRPGLYLSPEDGWSDAVTFVDGKGRDKLFTYRNAWCPWMRTRPLDTLREVLSFWKMLVIDGIWSVDAQGVVGGMEYFDDFEDSRPSRSKV
;
A
#
# COMPACT_ATOMS: atom_id res chain seq x y z
N MET A 1 25.09 31.62 10.37
CA MET A 1 24.06 31.58 11.43
C MET A 1 22.74 31.70 10.70
N TRP A 2 22.08 30.57 10.41
CA TRP A 2 20.87 30.53 9.60
C TRP A 2 19.67 30.45 10.54
N GLU A 3 18.68 31.30 10.33
CA GLU A 3 17.50 31.43 11.20
C GLU A 3 16.67 30.14 11.15
N ALA A 4 16.38 29.59 12.33
CA ALA A 4 15.69 28.31 12.55
C ALA A 4 14.22 28.25 12.07
N ASN A 5 13.73 29.30 11.41
CA ASN A 5 12.37 29.41 10.87
C ASN A 5 12.34 29.51 9.33
N LYS A 6 13.46 29.24 8.64
CA LYS A 6 13.55 29.34 7.18
C LYS A 6 13.50 28.01 6.42
N ILE A 7 13.23 26.90 7.10
CA ILE A 7 12.65 25.74 6.41
C ILE A 7 11.14 25.97 6.40
N THR A 8 10.68 26.96 5.63
CA THR A 8 9.41 26.76 4.95
C THR A 8 9.60 25.47 4.16
N PRO A 9 8.74 24.45 4.33
CA PRO A 9 8.80 23.37 3.38
C PRO A 9 8.59 24.04 2.01
N GLU A 10 9.51 23.86 1.07
CA GLU A 10 9.28 24.30 -0.33
C GLU A 10 8.02 23.62 -0.93
N TYR A 11 7.42 22.69 -0.17
CA TYR A 11 6.21 21.95 -0.44
C TYR A 11 5.18 22.17 0.67
N GLU A 12 4.17 22.99 0.41
CA GLU A 12 2.92 22.91 1.17
C GLU A 12 2.22 21.62 0.77
N LEU A 13 2.30 20.59 1.63
CA LEU A 13 1.47 19.40 1.46
C LEU A 13 0.01 19.87 1.46
N LYS A 14 -0.64 19.74 0.32
CA LYS A 14 -2.07 20.02 0.23
C LYS A 14 -2.78 18.98 1.10
N ASP A 15 -3.60 19.42 2.04
CA ASP A 15 -4.58 18.55 2.69
C ASP A 15 -5.23 17.68 1.59
N TRP A 16 -5.25 16.37 1.78
CA TRP A 16 -5.90 15.49 0.84
C TRP A 16 -7.36 15.94 0.70
N ASP A 17 -7.82 16.04 -0.54
CA ASP A 17 -9.19 16.47 -0.80
C ASP A 17 -10.16 15.40 -0.25
N ALA A 18 -11.15 15.82 0.55
CA ALA A 18 -12.21 14.95 1.04
C ALA A 18 -12.91 14.20 -0.11
N TRP A 19 -12.92 14.78 -1.31
CA TRP A 19 -13.38 14.11 -2.51
C TRP A 19 -12.53 12.89 -2.88
N LYS A 20 -11.20 12.99 -2.86
CA LYS A 20 -10.28 11.88 -3.16
C LYS A 20 -10.43 10.72 -2.19
N LEU A 21 -10.59 11.03 -0.90
CA LEU A 21 -10.90 10.02 0.12
C LEU A 21 -12.23 9.33 -0.20
N LEU A 22 -13.29 10.10 -0.49
CA LEU A 22 -14.60 9.55 -0.82
C LEU A 22 -14.56 8.66 -2.06
N GLU A 23 -13.83 9.04 -3.10
CA GLU A 23 -13.66 8.21 -4.30
C GLU A 23 -12.90 6.92 -4.00
N SER A 24 -11.84 6.98 -3.19
CA SER A 24 -11.08 5.79 -2.76
C SER A 24 -11.95 4.85 -1.92
N LEU A 25 -12.78 5.38 -1.02
CA LEU A 25 -13.72 4.61 -0.20
C LEU A 25 -14.81 3.94 -1.06
N ARG A 26 -15.33 4.64 -2.08
CA ARG A 26 -16.28 4.06 -3.03
C ARG A 26 -15.64 2.95 -3.86
N ALA A 27 -14.43 3.17 -4.36
CA ALA A 27 -13.70 2.17 -5.13
C ALA A 27 -13.41 0.93 -4.26
N TRP A 28 -13.08 1.12 -2.99
CA TRP A 28 -12.92 0.04 -2.02
C TRP A 28 -14.21 -0.76 -1.81
N ASP A 29 -15.33 -0.08 -1.56
CA ASP A 29 -16.63 -0.72 -1.35
C ASP A 29 -17.06 -1.57 -2.56
N ASP A 30 -16.96 -0.97 -3.75
CA ASP A 30 -17.24 -1.61 -5.03
C ASP A 30 -16.37 -2.84 -5.28
N PHE A 31 -15.10 -2.75 -4.94
CA PHE A 31 -14.12 -3.80 -5.13
C PHE A 31 -14.34 -4.98 -4.19
N VAL A 32 -14.47 -4.71 -2.89
CA VAL A 32 -14.76 -5.75 -1.89
C VAL A 32 -16.09 -6.44 -2.21
N THR A 33 -17.09 -5.69 -2.67
CA THR A 33 -18.37 -6.27 -3.10
C THR A 33 -18.18 -7.23 -4.27
N ALA A 34 -17.36 -6.87 -5.26
CA ALA A 34 -17.08 -7.76 -6.39
C ALA A 34 -16.43 -9.08 -5.96
N ILE A 35 -15.52 -9.06 -4.98
CA ILE A 35 -14.93 -10.27 -4.41
C ILE A 35 -15.99 -11.07 -3.65
N GLU A 36 -16.74 -10.44 -2.73
CA GLU A 36 -17.74 -11.12 -1.89
C GLU A 36 -18.86 -11.78 -2.71
N VAL A 37 -19.28 -11.16 -3.81
CA VAL A 37 -20.25 -11.74 -4.76
C VAL A 37 -19.72 -13.02 -5.40
N ARG A 38 -18.42 -13.07 -5.71
CA ARG A 38 -17.76 -14.27 -6.24
C ARG A 38 -17.59 -15.35 -5.19
N VAL A 39 -17.24 -14.97 -3.96
CA VAL A 39 -17.12 -15.89 -2.80
C VAL A 39 -18.47 -16.58 -2.52
N SER A 40 -19.56 -15.80 -2.49
CA SER A 40 -20.88 -16.27 -2.04
C SER A 40 -21.77 -16.80 -3.18
N GLY A 41 -21.29 -16.83 -4.42
CA GLY A 41 -22.02 -17.41 -5.55
C GLY A 41 -23.35 -16.71 -5.87
N THR A 42 -23.35 -15.38 -6.02
CA THR A 42 -24.51 -14.53 -6.41
C THR A 42 -25.65 -14.33 -5.41
N ALA A 43 -25.58 -14.87 -4.19
CA ALA A 43 -26.58 -14.58 -3.17
C ALA A 43 -26.53 -13.09 -2.78
N VAL A 44 -27.68 -12.40 -2.82
CA VAL A 44 -27.82 -11.00 -2.40
C VAL A 44 -27.40 -10.91 -0.93
N LEU A 45 -26.24 -10.30 -0.72
CA LEU A 45 -25.65 -10.13 0.58
C LEU A 45 -26.50 -9.13 1.39
N ASP A 46 -26.71 -9.42 2.69
CA ASP A 46 -27.24 -8.52 3.74
C ASP A 46 -26.64 -7.10 3.64
N PRO A 47 -27.10 -6.05 4.36
CA PRO A 47 -26.41 -4.75 4.33
C PRO A 47 -24.87 -4.88 4.55
N PRO A 48 -24.04 -4.06 3.87
CA PRO A 48 -22.59 -4.12 4.02
C PRO A 48 -22.17 -3.94 5.47
N ASN A 49 -21.12 -4.67 5.88
CA ASN A 49 -20.52 -4.48 7.19
C ASN A 49 -20.04 -3.02 7.30
N ARG A 50 -20.44 -2.33 8.37
CA ARG A 50 -20.08 -0.92 8.61
C ARG A 50 -18.90 -0.76 9.56
N GLU A 51 -18.38 -1.86 10.10
CA GLU A 51 -17.17 -1.82 10.89
C GLU A 51 -15.99 -1.36 10.02
N PRO A 52 -15.07 -0.55 10.58
CA PRO A 52 -13.88 -0.13 9.87
C PRO A 52 -12.84 -1.26 9.77
N LEU A 53 -11.90 -1.13 8.83
CA LEU A 53 -10.74 -2.01 8.74
C LEU A 53 -9.94 -2.02 10.04
N VAL A 54 -9.61 -0.82 10.51
CA VAL A 54 -8.88 -0.60 11.77
C VAL A 54 -9.74 0.30 12.67
N CYS A 55 -9.92 -0.08 13.92
CA CYS A 55 -10.67 0.74 14.87
C CYS A 55 -9.93 2.04 15.18
N GLU A 56 -10.70 3.08 15.51
CA GLU A 56 -10.19 4.44 15.68
C GLU A 56 -9.11 4.54 16.78
N ASP A 57 -9.26 3.80 17.88
CA ASP A 57 -8.29 3.78 18.98
C ASP A 57 -6.92 3.24 18.54
N MET A 58 -6.91 2.18 17.72
CA MET A 58 -5.67 1.63 17.17
C MET A 58 -5.07 2.57 16.12
N ALA A 59 -5.91 3.17 15.28
CA ALA A 59 -5.46 4.14 14.29
C ALA A 59 -4.79 5.36 14.95
N LYS A 60 -5.41 5.94 16.01
CA LYS A 60 -4.84 7.07 16.75
C LYS A 60 -3.52 6.75 17.43
N ARG A 61 -3.30 5.49 17.81
CA ARG A 61 -2.10 5.05 18.50
C ARG A 61 -0.90 4.88 17.57
N TRP A 62 -1.14 4.44 16.34
CA TRP A 62 -0.07 3.93 15.48
C TRP A 62 0.05 4.65 14.13
N MET A 63 -1.01 5.29 13.64
CA MET A 63 -1.00 5.97 12.34
C MET A 63 -0.67 7.45 12.50
N ASN A 64 0.36 7.88 11.77
CA ASN A 64 0.76 9.29 11.71
C ASN A 64 0.41 9.94 10.36
N GLN A 65 -0.01 9.15 9.37
CA GLN A 65 -0.35 9.64 8.04
C GLN A 65 -1.86 9.85 7.92
N SER A 66 -2.27 11.09 7.61
CA SER A 66 -3.67 11.52 7.73
C SER A 66 -4.62 10.85 6.73
N PHE A 67 -4.16 10.55 5.51
CA PHE A 67 -4.97 9.85 4.51
C PHE A 67 -5.15 8.37 4.86
N GLN A 68 -4.09 7.68 5.32
CA GLN A 68 -4.12 6.30 5.81
C GLN A 68 -5.10 6.20 6.97
N PHE A 69 -4.98 7.12 7.94
CA PHE A 69 -5.89 7.20 9.07
C PHE A 69 -7.33 7.31 8.59
N ALA A 70 -7.63 8.31 7.75
CA ALA A 70 -9.00 8.56 7.30
C ALA A 70 -9.54 7.40 6.45
N PHE A 71 -8.71 6.80 5.58
CA PHE A 71 -9.12 5.66 4.77
C PHE A 71 -9.37 4.41 5.62
N LEU A 72 -8.41 3.96 6.45
CA LEU A 72 -8.54 2.69 7.19
C LEU A 72 -9.60 2.74 8.30
N THR A 73 -9.94 3.93 8.81
CA THR A 73 -11.01 4.12 9.81
C THR A 73 -12.40 4.30 9.21
N ASN A 74 -12.52 4.50 7.89
CA ASN A 74 -13.81 4.65 7.19
C ASN A 74 -14.07 3.56 6.15
N ALA A 75 -13.02 2.88 5.66
CA ALA A 75 -13.12 1.78 4.74
C ALA A 75 -13.83 0.62 5.43
N ARG A 76 -14.88 0.10 4.79
CA ARG A 76 -15.65 -1.01 5.35
C ARG A 76 -14.80 -2.27 5.47
N ARG A 77 -15.05 -3.02 6.53
CA ARG A 77 -14.50 -4.36 6.71
C ARG A 77 -15.18 -5.36 5.77
N PRO A 78 -14.43 -6.22 5.06
CA PRO A 78 -15.01 -7.35 4.36
C PRO A 78 -15.73 -8.30 5.33
N ARG A 79 -16.73 -9.03 4.85
CA ARG A 79 -17.42 -10.08 5.63
C ARG A 79 -16.58 -11.33 5.77
N VAL A 80 -15.76 -11.60 4.78
CA VAL A 80 -14.80 -12.70 4.81
C VAL A 80 -13.65 -12.27 5.71
N SER A 81 -13.50 -12.94 6.85
CA SER A 81 -12.38 -12.73 7.75
C SER A 81 -11.06 -13.01 7.03
N ASN A 82 -10.09 -12.12 7.19
CA ASN A 82 -8.75 -12.22 6.55
C ASN A 82 -8.79 -12.29 5.01
N LEU A 83 -9.75 -11.59 4.39
CA LEU A 83 -9.92 -11.55 2.94
C LEU A 83 -8.58 -11.26 2.23
N GLN A 84 -8.26 -12.07 1.23
CA GLN A 84 -7.21 -11.78 0.27
C GLN A 84 -7.78 -10.88 -0.83
N VAL A 85 -7.22 -9.68 -0.98
CA VAL A 85 -7.68 -8.68 -1.95
C VAL A 85 -6.91 -8.73 -3.24
N ALA A 86 -5.67 -9.20 -3.23
CA ALA A 86 -4.92 -9.51 -4.45
C ALA A 86 -4.09 -10.77 -4.18
N PRO A 87 -3.48 -11.39 -5.21
CA PRO A 87 -2.61 -12.54 -5.00
C PRO A 87 -1.54 -12.22 -3.95
N GLY A 88 -1.52 -12.95 -2.83
CA GLY A 88 -0.59 -12.71 -1.73
C GLY A 88 -0.78 -11.43 -0.91
N VAL A 89 -1.87 -10.66 -1.10
CA VAL A 89 -2.15 -9.40 -0.38
C VAL A 89 -3.40 -9.52 0.47
N ALA A 90 -3.25 -9.26 1.76
CA ALA A 90 -4.33 -9.36 2.75
C ALA A 90 -4.83 -7.98 3.19
N VAL A 91 -6.04 -7.97 3.73
CA VAL A 91 -6.62 -6.80 4.38
C VAL A 91 -6.18 -6.73 5.84
N TRP A 92 -6.00 -5.51 6.37
CA TRP A 92 -5.79 -5.31 7.81
C TRP A 92 -6.98 -5.78 8.63
N THR A 93 -6.68 -6.42 9.76
CA THR A 93 -7.56 -6.43 10.94
C THR A 93 -6.91 -5.58 12.03
N SER A 94 -7.70 -5.09 12.99
CA SER A 94 -7.15 -4.34 14.13
C SER A 94 -6.08 -5.16 14.88
N GLU A 95 -6.30 -6.47 15.03
CA GLU A 95 -5.40 -7.38 15.75
C GLU A 95 -4.07 -7.55 15.00
N LEU A 96 -4.12 -7.80 13.69
CA LEU A 96 -2.91 -7.93 12.87
C LEU A 96 -2.14 -6.62 12.82
N PHE A 97 -2.87 -5.50 12.70
CA PHE A 97 -2.30 -4.16 12.66
C PHE A 97 -1.57 -3.83 13.96
N GLU A 98 -2.21 -4.03 15.12
CA GLU A 98 -1.58 -3.81 16.42
C GLU A 98 -0.40 -4.76 16.65
N ALA A 99 -0.59 -6.05 16.38
CA ALA A 99 0.47 -7.06 16.57
C ALA A 99 1.75 -6.67 15.82
N MET A 100 1.62 -6.24 14.56
CA MET A 100 2.76 -5.81 13.76
C MET A 100 3.42 -4.53 14.28
N HIS A 101 2.64 -3.54 14.70
CA HIS A 101 3.20 -2.28 15.21
C HIS A 101 3.88 -2.44 16.58
N VAL A 102 3.37 -3.36 17.41
CA VAL A 102 3.98 -3.70 18.71
C VAL A 102 5.31 -4.44 18.52
N THR A 103 5.42 -5.31 17.51
CA THR A 103 6.67 -6.04 17.25
C THR A 103 7.73 -5.21 16.55
N GLU A 104 7.35 -4.12 15.89
CA GLU A 104 8.31 -3.25 15.21
C GLU A 104 9.26 -2.60 16.23
N SER A 105 10.56 -2.92 16.11
CA SER A 105 11.63 -2.34 16.94
C SER A 105 11.50 -0.81 17.05
N ALA A 106 11.78 -0.26 18.23
CA ALA A 106 11.87 1.19 18.43
C ALA A 106 13.00 1.80 17.59
N ASP A 107 14.02 1.01 17.28
CA ASP A 107 15.17 1.37 16.47
C ASP A 107 15.05 0.85 15.04
N SER A 108 13.82 0.59 14.55
CA SER A 108 13.63 0.20 13.15
C SER A 108 14.17 1.29 12.23
N GLU A 109 14.84 0.89 11.15
CA GLU A 109 15.40 1.83 10.17
C GLU A 109 14.33 2.78 9.64
N ARG A 110 13.08 2.31 9.54
CA ARG A 110 11.94 3.14 9.19
C ARG A 110 11.69 4.25 10.19
N LYS A 111 11.57 3.93 11.49
CA LYS A 111 11.37 4.94 12.54
C LYS A 111 12.55 5.90 12.65
N LEU A 112 13.76 5.46 12.28
CA LEU A 112 14.96 6.28 12.27
C LEU A 112 15.08 7.15 11.01
N SER A 113 14.61 6.66 9.85
CA SER A 113 14.71 7.36 8.56
C SER A 113 13.57 8.34 8.31
N ILE A 114 12.39 8.07 8.87
CA ILE A 114 11.25 8.98 8.94
C ILE A 114 11.47 9.88 10.18
N GLY A 115 11.91 11.13 9.99
CA GLY A 115 12.18 12.05 11.11
C GLY A 115 10.98 12.14 12.08
N VAL A 116 11.15 12.28 13.40
CA VAL A 116 11.90 13.32 14.12
C VAL A 116 12.23 12.87 15.56
N LYS A 117 13.50 12.91 16.00
CA LYS A 117 13.81 13.16 17.42
C LYS A 117 14.35 14.59 17.57
N PRO A 118 13.91 15.37 18.59
CA PRO A 118 14.45 16.70 18.89
C PRO A 118 15.96 16.75 19.15
N SER A 119 16.58 15.58 19.39
CA SER A 119 18.01 15.38 19.65
C SER A 119 18.84 15.08 18.41
N ASP A 120 18.22 14.90 17.25
CA ASP A 120 18.95 14.49 16.05
C ASP A 120 19.80 15.64 15.51
N SER A 121 21.01 15.30 15.05
CA SER A 121 21.95 16.31 14.54
C SER A 121 21.36 17.01 13.32
N THR A 122 21.72 18.27 13.11
CA THR A 122 21.31 19.05 11.92
C THR A 122 21.75 18.43 10.59
N PHE A 123 22.73 17.51 10.61
CA PHE A 123 23.14 16.73 9.44
C PHE A 123 22.22 15.52 9.16
N TYR A 124 21.47 15.05 10.17
CA TYR A 124 20.56 13.90 10.13
C TYR A 124 19.08 14.31 9.96
N GLN A 125 18.80 15.58 9.66
CA GLN A 125 17.47 15.98 9.18
C GLN A 125 17.22 15.27 7.84
N SER A 126 16.56 14.12 7.92
CA SER A 126 16.30 13.29 6.74
C SER A 126 15.49 14.10 5.74
N HIS A 127 15.80 13.92 4.45
CA HIS A 127 15.20 14.70 3.35
C HIS A 127 13.75 14.28 3.06
N ARG A 128 13.05 13.63 4.01
CA ARG A 128 11.75 13.00 3.80
C ARG A 128 10.80 13.40 4.90
N SER A 129 9.80 14.18 4.52
CA SER A 129 8.63 14.43 5.36
C SER A 129 8.00 13.09 5.74
N ASN A 130 7.64 12.96 7.02
CA ASN A 130 6.82 11.84 7.53
C ASN A 130 5.54 11.68 6.71
N ASP A 131 4.97 12.80 6.25
CA ASP A 131 3.77 12.82 5.43
C ASP A 131 3.98 12.27 4.01
N LEU A 132 5.23 12.22 3.54
CA LEU A 132 5.62 11.66 2.25
C LEU A 132 6.19 10.25 2.40
N ALA A 133 6.44 9.76 3.61
CA ALA A 133 7.03 8.45 3.81
C ALA A 133 6.09 7.34 3.31
N PRO A 134 6.62 6.32 2.60
CA PRO A 134 5.80 5.21 2.17
C PRO A 134 5.14 4.52 3.36
N THR A 135 3.83 4.32 3.29
CA THR A 135 3.03 3.86 4.41
C THR A 135 2.23 2.62 3.99
N LEU A 136 2.39 1.52 4.71
CA LEU A 136 1.78 0.24 4.32
C LEU A 136 0.25 0.29 4.44
N LEU A 137 -0.45 0.17 3.30
CA LEU A 137 -1.91 0.11 3.24
C LEU A 137 -2.46 -1.31 3.34
N PHE A 138 -1.89 -2.25 2.58
CA PHE A 138 -2.33 -3.65 2.59
C PHE A 138 -1.10 -4.56 2.62
N PRO A 139 -0.88 -5.32 3.72
CA PRO A 139 0.28 -6.18 3.87
C PRO A 139 0.19 -7.41 2.97
N SER A 140 1.33 -7.89 2.50
CA SER A 140 1.41 -9.26 2.01
C SER A 140 1.24 -10.26 3.15
N ASN A 141 0.61 -11.39 2.84
CA ASN A 141 0.51 -12.53 3.74
C ASN A 141 1.84 -13.32 3.86
N THR A 142 2.82 -13.03 3.00
CA THR A 142 4.16 -13.64 3.03
C THR A 142 5.19 -12.69 3.60
N THR A 143 6.13 -13.23 4.37
CA THR A 143 7.36 -12.54 4.79
C THR A 143 8.48 -12.95 3.84
N VAL A 144 9.11 -11.99 3.15
CA VAL A 144 10.26 -12.31 2.30
C VAL A 144 11.47 -12.55 3.19
N SER A 145 12.13 -13.70 2.99
CA SER A 145 13.38 -14.04 3.68
C SER A 145 14.46 -13.01 3.33
N SER A 146 15.08 -12.46 4.37
CA SER A 146 16.00 -11.32 4.39
C SER A 146 17.30 -11.45 3.57
N SER A 147 17.50 -12.50 2.77
CA SER A 147 18.74 -12.66 1.99
C SER A 147 18.86 -11.71 0.79
N GLY A 148 17.83 -10.90 0.50
CA GLY A 148 17.84 -9.86 -0.54
C GLY A 148 17.71 -8.42 -0.02
N ALA A 149 17.81 -8.22 1.31
CA ALA A 149 17.47 -6.95 1.99
C ALA A 149 18.22 -5.72 1.45
N SER A 150 19.47 -5.88 0.98
CA SER A 150 20.30 -4.76 0.52
C SER A 150 19.74 -4.02 -0.70
N GLN A 151 18.83 -4.63 -1.47
CA GLN A 151 18.27 -3.98 -2.65
C GLN A 151 16.93 -3.28 -2.38
N LEU A 152 16.21 -3.69 -1.31
CA LEU A 152 15.02 -2.96 -0.88
C LEU A 152 15.38 -1.55 -0.37
N GLU A 153 16.62 -1.36 0.13
CA GLU A 153 17.17 -0.09 0.62
C GLU A 153 17.06 1.05 -0.40
N ASP A 154 17.12 0.76 -1.72
CA ASP A 154 17.12 1.76 -2.80
C ASP A 154 15.71 2.08 -3.38
N PHE A 155 14.64 1.99 -2.59
CA PHE A 155 13.25 2.31 -3.05
C PHE A 155 13.06 3.78 -3.46
N CYS A 156 13.60 4.24 -4.61
CA CYS A 156 13.81 5.67 -4.87
C CYS A 156 14.56 6.34 -3.68
N GLY A 157 15.50 5.57 -3.11
CA GLY A 157 16.15 5.77 -1.82
C GLY A 157 15.27 5.62 -0.57
N ARG A 158 13.95 5.42 -0.67
CA ARG A 158 12.92 5.33 0.41
C ARG A 158 12.79 3.93 1.02
N GLY A 159 13.74 3.03 0.74
CA GLY A 159 13.67 1.63 1.14
C GLY A 159 13.69 1.42 2.63
N SER A 160 14.60 2.16 3.25
CA SER A 160 14.76 2.29 4.70
C SER A 160 13.45 2.64 5.42
N ALA A 161 12.48 3.28 4.73
CA ALA A 161 11.22 3.74 5.29
C ALA A 161 10.07 2.72 5.15
N LEU A 162 10.32 1.52 4.60
CA LEU A 162 9.30 0.49 4.47
C LEU A 162 9.07 -0.25 5.79
N PHE A 163 7.82 -0.60 6.08
CA PHE A 163 7.45 -1.25 7.34
C PHE A 163 7.97 -2.68 7.36
N GLU A 164 8.98 -2.95 8.21
CA GLU A 164 9.64 -4.26 8.32
C GLU A 164 10.09 -4.86 6.96
N HIS A 165 10.40 -4.03 5.95
CA HIS A 165 10.71 -4.49 4.60
C HIS A 165 9.62 -5.38 3.97
N ARG A 166 8.36 -5.20 4.41
CA ARG A 166 7.25 -6.07 4.06
C ARG A 166 6.72 -5.79 2.64
N PRO A 167 6.44 -6.81 1.83
CA PRO A 167 5.72 -6.62 0.57
C PRO A 167 4.27 -6.19 0.79
N GLY A 168 3.66 -5.57 -0.22
CA GLY A 168 2.27 -5.16 -0.18
C GLY A 168 2.02 -3.87 -0.94
N LEU A 169 0.81 -3.32 -0.75
CA LEU A 169 0.44 -2.01 -1.30
C LEU A 169 0.79 -0.91 -0.30
N TYR A 170 1.59 0.06 -0.72
CA TYR A 170 1.97 1.22 0.08
C TYR A 170 1.30 2.48 -0.48
N LEU A 171 0.82 3.35 0.41
CA LEU A 171 0.73 4.79 0.13
C LEU A 171 2.13 5.30 -0.15
N SER A 172 2.32 6.02 -1.25
CA SER A 172 3.55 6.74 -1.57
C SER A 172 3.17 8.15 -2.00
N PRO A 173 2.83 9.04 -1.04
CA PRO A 173 2.37 10.38 -1.36
C PRO A 173 3.44 11.16 -2.13
N GLU A 174 3.02 11.81 -3.21
CA GLU A 174 3.83 12.76 -3.98
C GLU A 174 3.13 14.11 -4.05
N ASP A 175 3.84 15.12 -4.56
CA ASP A 175 3.33 16.49 -4.63
C ASP A 175 2.02 16.56 -5.44
N GLY A 176 0.93 16.95 -4.79
CA GLY A 176 -0.44 16.94 -5.35
C GLY A 176 -1.17 15.59 -5.35
N TRP A 177 -0.52 14.49 -4.94
CA TRP A 177 -1.01 13.12 -5.00
C TRP A 177 -0.89 12.42 -3.64
N SER A 178 -1.77 12.79 -2.71
CA SER A 178 -1.83 12.25 -1.35
C SER A 178 -2.25 10.77 -1.25
N ASP A 179 -2.95 10.28 -2.27
CA ASP A 179 -3.52 8.94 -2.37
C ASP A 179 -2.80 8.08 -3.42
N ALA A 180 -1.63 8.53 -3.87
CA ALA A 180 -0.77 7.73 -4.74
C ALA A 180 -0.33 6.45 -4.02
N VAL A 181 -0.34 5.35 -4.77
CA VAL A 181 0.05 4.05 -4.24
C VAL A 181 1.15 3.41 -5.08
N THR A 182 1.91 2.52 -4.45
CA THR A 182 2.93 1.71 -5.09
C THR A 182 2.90 0.31 -4.50
N PHE A 183 3.04 -0.68 -5.36
CA PHE A 183 3.14 -2.08 -4.94
C PHE A 183 4.61 -2.47 -4.76
N VAL A 184 4.91 -3.12 -3.63
CA VAL A 184 6.25 -3.61 -3.28
C VAL A 184 6.19 -5.14 -3.23
N ASP A 185 6.96 -5.83 -4.06
CA ASP A 185 6.99 -7.30 -4.15
C ASP A 185 7.94 -7.98 -3.15
N GLY A 186 8.77 -7.19 -2.47
CA GLY A 186 9.78 -7.66 -1.52
C GLY A 186 11.02 -8.29 -2.14
N LYS A 187 11.13 -8.32 -3.48
CA LYS A 187 12.26 -8.95 -4.18
C LYS A 187 13.41 -8.00 -4.50
N GLY A 188 13.32 -6.76 -4.01
CA GLY A 188 14.42 -5.79 -4.03
C GLY A 188 14.93 -5.38 -5.41
N ARG A 189 14.32 -5.81 -6.52
CA ARG A 189 14.88 -5.50 -7.84
C ARG A 189 14.99 -3.98 -8.02
N ASP A 190 16.11 -3.51 -8.58
CA ASP A 190 16.52 -2.10 -8.89
C ASP A 190 15.45 -1.23 -9.60
N LYS A 191 14.30 -1.81 -9.91
CA LYS A 191 13.10 -1.14 -10.39
C LYS A 191 11.94 -1.71 -9.61
N LEU A 192 11.74 -1.21 -8.40
CA LEU A 192 10.39 -1.13 -7.86
C LEU A 192 9.49 -0.59 -8.93
N PHE A 193 8.38 -1.29 -9.14
CA PHE A 193 7.55 -1.24 -10.32
C PHE A 193 7.05 0.16 -10.71
N THR A 194 7.96 0.99 -11.21
CA THR A 194 7.70 1.83 -12.37
C THR A 194 7.76 0.86 -13.54
N TYR A 195 6.65 0.15 -13.82
CA TYR A 195 6.53 -0.60 -15.06
C TYR A 195 6.86 0.36 -16.20
N ARG A 196 8.07 0.26 -16.75
CA ARG A 196 8.49 1.02 -17.93
C ARG A 196 7.80 0.50 -19.20
N ASN A 197 7.02 -0.57 -19.11
CA ASN A 197 6.28 -1.21 -20.21
C ASN A 197 4.76 -1.03 -20.04
N ALA A 198 4.05 -0.99 -21.16
CA ALA A 198 2.64 -0.59 -21.31
C ALA A 198 1.58 -1.50 -20.65
N TRP A 199 1.97 -2.52 -19.88
CA TRP A 199 1.05 -3.44 -19.23
C TRP A 199 1.54 -3.77 -17.82
N CYS A 200 0.80 -3.30 -16.82
CA CYS A 200 0.99 -3.64 -15.43
C CYS A 200 -0.12 -4.65 -15.06
N PRO A 201 0.18 -5.80 -14.41
CA PRO A 201 -0.82 -6.81 -14.12
C PRO A 201 -1.87 -6.32 -13.11
N TRP A 202 -1.63 -5.16 -12.49
CA TRP A 202 -2.57 -4.43 -11.65
C TRP A 202 -2.93 -3.01 -12.15
N MET A 203 -2.54 -2.62 -13.38
CA MET A 203 -2.90 -1.32 -13.96
C MET A 203 -2.78 -1.24 -15.50
N ARG A 204 -3.59 -0.39 -16.16
CA ARG A 204 -3.45 -0.12 -17.61
C ARG A 204 -2.42 0.95 -17.97
N THR A 205 -2.04 1.84 -17.05
CA THR A 205 -1.24 3.05 -17.37
C THR A 205 -0.13 3.28 -16.34
N ARG A 206 0.79 4.20 -16.67
CA ARG A 206 2.03 4.43 -15.92
C ARG A 206 1.78 5.03 -14.52
N PRO A 207 2.60 4.68 -13.51
CA PRO A 207 2.58 5.35 -12.22
C PRO A 207 2.98 6.84 -12.30
N LEU A 208 2.56 7.65 -11.32
CA LEU A 208 1.78 7.24 -10.13
C LEU A 208 0.30 7.01 -10.42
N ASP A 209 -0.25 5.99 -9.77
CA ASP A 209 -1.67 5.66 -9.81
C ASP A 209 -2.29 5.93 -8.45
N THR A 210 -3.50 6.48 -8.46
CA THR A 210 -4.27 6.72 -7.23
C THR A 210 -4.82 5.40 -6.68
N LEU A 211 -5.03 5.34 -5.36
CA LEU A 211 -5.67 4.19 -4.70
C LEU A 211 -7.00 3.82 -5.38
N ARG A 212 -7.82 4.83 -5.72
CA ARG A 212 -9.07 4.67 -6.48
C ARG A 212 -8.87 3.88 -7.77
N GLU A 213 -7.88 4.26 -8.57
CA GLU A 213 -7.65 3.66 -9.88
C GLU A 213 -7.15 2.22 -9.75
N VAL A 214 -6.25 1.95 -8.80
CA VAL A 214 -5.76 0.58 -8.51
C VAL A 214 -6.91 -0.32 -8.08
N LEU A 215 -7.74 0.12 -7.13
CA LEU A 215 -8.90 -0.65 -6.65
C LEU A 215 -9.92 -0.88 -7.77
N SER A 216 -10.16 0.13 -8.62
CA SER A 216 -11.05 0.01 -9.77
C SER A 216 -10.54 -1.01 -10.80
N PHE A 217 -9.22 -1.07 -11.00
CA PHE A 217 -8.62 -2.05 -11.89
C PHE A 217 -8.66 -3.46 -11.29
N TRP A 218 -8.32 -3.62 -10.01
CA TRP A 218 -8.44 -4.90 -9.30
C TRP A 218 -9.86 -5.45 -9.33
N LYS A 219 -10.87 -4.59 -9.18
CA LYS A 219 -12.28 -4.94 -9.38
C LYS A 219 -12.53 -5.51 -10.77
N MET A 220 -11.99 -4.88 -11.83
CA MET A 220 -12.13 -5.38 -13.19
C MET A 220 -11.47 -6.75 -13.37
N LEU A 221 -10.28 -6.98 -12.81
CA LEU A 221 -9.62 -8.30 -12.86
C LEU A 221 -10.46 -9.40 -12.23
N VAL A 222 -11.13 -9.11 -11.12
CA VAL A 222 -12.07 -10.04 -10.45
C VAL A 222 -13.32 -10.26 -11.31
N ILE A 223 -13.96 -9.20 -11.81
CA ILE A 223 -15.18 -9.29 -12.62
C ILE A 223 -14.94 -10.01 -13.94
N ASP A 224 -13.79 -9.81 -14.57
CA ASP A 224 -13.45 -10.47 -15.84
C ASP A 224 -12.96 -11.91 -15.62
N GLY A 225 -12.83 -12.34 -14.36
CA GLY A 225 -12.37 -13.70 -14.01
C GLY A 225 -10.89 -13.94 -14.29
N ILE A 226 -10.12 -12.87 -14.49
CA ILE A 226 -8.65 -12.92 -14.61
C ILE A 226 -8.05 -13.30 -13.25
N TRP A 227 -8.57 -12.71 -12.17
CA TRP A 227 -8.31 -13.16 -10.81
C TRP A 227 -9.37 -14.15 -10.36
N SER A 228 -8.92 -15.38 -10.10
CA SER A 228 -9.74 -16.41 -9.48
C SER A 228 -10.05 -16.04 -8.02
N VAL A 229 -11.25 -16.36 -7.56
CA VAL A 229 -11.71 -16.08 -6.20
C VAL A 229 -12.26 -17.36 -5.57
N ASP A 230 -11.83 -17.68 -4.37
CA ASP A 230 -12.30 -18.81 -3.56
C ASP A 230 -12.94 -18.32 -2.23
N ALA A 231 -13.07 -19.20 -1.24
CA ALA A 231 -13.67 -18.87 0.05
C ALA A 231 -12.86 -17.85 0.88
N GLN A 232 -11.57 -17.66 0.58
CA GLN A 232 -10.64 -16.77 1.26
C GLN A 232 -10.41 -15.45 0.51
N GLY A 233 -10.93 -15.32 -0.70
CA GLY A 233 -10.78 -14.12 -1.54
C GLY A 233 -10.00 -14.44 -2.81
N VAL A 234 -9.19 -13.49 -3.27
CA VAL A 234 -8.37 -13.65 -4.48
C VAL A 234 -7.32 -14.74 -4.26
N VAL A 235 -7.26 -15.68 -5.20
CA VAL A 235 -6.38 -16.85 -5.16
C VAL A 235 -4.99 -16.51 -5.72
N GLY A 236 -3.97 -17.11 -5.11
CA GLY A 236 -2.57 -16.99 -5.52
C GLY A 236 -1.72 -16.28 -4.48
N GLY A 237 -0.41 -16.43 -4.58
CA GLY A 237 0.55 -15.69 -3.78
C GLY A 237 1.26 -14.60 -4.57
N MET A 238 2.32 -14.06 -3.98
CA MET A 238 3.14 -13.01 -4.58
C MET A 238 3.82 -13.47 -5.90
N GLU A 239 3.92 -14.78 -6.14
CA GLU A 239 4.44 -15.36 -7.37
C GLU A 239 3.63 -14.99 -8.62
N TYR A 240 2.34 -14.67 -8.46
CA TYR A 240 1.53 -14.15 -9.56
C TYR A 240 2.17 -12.93 -10.24
N PHE A 241 2.91 -12.12 -9.49
CA PHE A 241 3.56 -10.92 -10.00
C PHE A 241 4.91 -11.20 -10.68
N ASP A 242 5.44 -12.43 -10.59
CA ASP A 242 6.68 -12.84 -11.23
C ASP A 242 6.48 -13.34 -12.66
N ASP A 243 5.47 -14.20 -12.86
CA ASP A 243 5.26 -14.96 -14.10
C ASP A 243 4.98 -14.06 -15.33
N PHE A 244 4.56 -12.81 -15.10
CA PHE A 244 4.32 -11.84 -16.19
C PHE A 244 5.60 -11.23 -16.76
N GLU A 245 6.75 -11.33 -16.09
CA GLU A 245 8.03 -10.84 -16.61
C GLU A 245 8.69 -11.83 -17.58
N ASP A 246 8.52 -13.13 -17.36
CA ASP A 246 9.15 -14.20 -18.15
C ASP A 246 8.43 -14.49 -19.48
N SER A 247 7.21 -13.98 -19.67
CA SER A 247 6.41 -14.14 -20.90
C SER A 247 6.89 -13.29 -22.10
N ARG A 248 8.08 -12.67 -22.04
CA ARG A 248 8.65 -11.95 -23.19
C ARG A 248 9.04 -12.93 -24.31
N PRO A 249 8.57 -12.74 -25.54
CA PRO A 249 9.31 -13.24 -26.70
C PRO A 249 10.67 -12.55 -26.68
N SER A 250 11.76 -13.33 -26.77
CA SER A 250 13.09 -12.77 -26.97
C SER A 250 13.02 -11.83 -28.17
N ARG A 251 13.40 -10.56 -27.97
CA ARG A 251 13.61 -9.65 -29.09
C ARG A 251 14.74 -10.26 -29.93
N SER A 252 14.36 -10.92 -31.02
CA SER A 252 15.27 -11.22 -32.11
C SER A 252 15.91 -9.91 -32.53
N LYS A 253 17.23 -9.85 -32.39
CA LYS A 253 18.03 -8.76 -32.92
C LYS A 253 17.83 -8.74 -34.44
N VAL A 254 17.27 -7.65 -34.96
CA VAL A 254 17.38 -7.25 -36.36
C VAL A 254 18.13 -5.94 -36.37
#